data_AF-A0A1I3H565-F1
#
_entry.id   AF-A0A1I3H565-F1
#
_cell.length_a   1.000
_cell.length_b   1.000
_cell.length_c   1.000
_cell.angle_alpha   90.00
_cell.angle_beta   90.00
_cell.angle_gamma   90.00
#
_symmetry.space_group_name_H-M   'P 1'
#
loop_
_entity.id
_entity.type
_entity.pdbx_description
1 polymer ?
#
loop_
_entity_poly.entity_id
_entity_poly.type
_entity_poly.pdbx_seq_one_letter_code
_entity_poly.pdbx_strand_id
1 'polypeptide(L)'
;MDTNERIARLEQQIDELTSTQDVLRHRLARAQRDQWQSRVEDLEVQFHLGAMEANDRAAVLLEELRKKWAEVRGQLDEATSTASGVGDTMRSGLESAVRDLRKALLDSKARISA
;
A
#
# COMPACT_ATOMS: atom_id res chain seq x y z
N MET A 1 -22.04 43.72 -4.49
CA MET A 1 -20.90 42.86 -4.14
C MET A 1 -19.69 43.45 -4.81
N ASP A 2 -18.80 44.00 -3.99
CA ASP A 2 -17.55 44.63 -4.43
C ASP A 2 -16.54 43.55 -4.85
N THR A 3 -15.65 43.89 -5.78
CA THR A 3 -14.53 43.04 -6.22
C THR A 3 -13.72 42.51 -5.03
N ASN A 4 -13.50 43.31 -3.98
CA ASN A 4 -12.77 42.87 -2.78
C ASN A 4 -13.55 41.82 -1.98
N GLU A 5 -14.87 41.96 -1.85
CA GLU A 5 -15.72 40.93 -1.23
C GLU A 5 -15.68 39.62 -2.00
N ARG A 6 -15.56 39.68 -3.34
CA ARG A 6 -15.42 38.50 -4.20
C ARG A 6 -14.05 37.84 -4.06
N ILE A 7 -12.98 38.63 -3.97
CA ILE A 7 -11.61 38.15 -3.74
C ILE A 7 -11.53 37.43 -2.39
N ALA A 8 -11.96 38.07 -1.31
CA ALA A 8 -11.93 37.48 0.03
C ALA A 8 -12.71 36.16 0.11
N ARG A 9 -13.87 36.08 -0.57
CA ARG A 9 -14.65 34.84 -0.64
C ARG A 9 -13.94 33.73 -1.42
N LEU A 10 -13.26 34.08 -2.51
CA LEU A 10 -12.49 33.11 -3.30
C LEU A 10 -11.26 32.61 -2.53
N GLU A 11 -10.56 33.49 -1.82
CA GLU A 11 -9.45 33.13 -0.93
C GLU A 11 -9.91 32.15 0.16
N GLN A 12 -11.02 32.46 0.84
CA GLN A 12 -11.60 31.55 1.83
C GLN A 12 -11.96 30.18 1.23
N GLN A 13 -12.55 30.14 0.03
CA GLN A 13 -12.87 28.88 -0.64
C GLN A 13 -11.61 28.09 -1.02
N ILE A 14 -10.54 28.76 -1.45
CA ILE A 14 -9.26 28.12 -1.75
C ILE A 14 -8.66 27.51 -0.48
N ASP A 15 -8.72 28.22 0.64
CA ASP A 15 -8.21 27.71 1.92
C ASP A 15 -9.01 26.49 2.40
N GLU A 16 -10.34 26.54 2.31
CA GLU A 16 -11.23 25.42 2.64
C GLU A 16 -10.98 24.20 1.74
N LEU A 17 -10.82 24.43 0.43
CA LEU A 17 -10.53 23.37 -0.53
C LEU A 17 -9.15 22.75 -0.32
N THR A 18 -8.15 23.56 -0.01
CA THR A 18 -6.78 23.10 0.32
C THR A 18 -6.80 22.22 1.56
N SER A 19 -7.44 22.70 2.64
CA SER A 19 -7.59 21.93 3.89
C SER A 19 -8.32 20.61 3.67
N THR A 20 -9.39 20.64 2.87
CA THR A 20 -10.16 19.43 2.53
C THR A 20 -9.32 18.44 1.71
N GLN A 21 -8.53 18.92 0.74
CA GLN A 21 -7.63 18.08 -0.03
C GLN A 21 -6.62 17.37 0.87
N ASP A 22 -6.05 18.07 1.84
CA ASP A 22 -5.07 17.48 2.75
C ASP A 22 -5.72 16.41 3.62
N VAL A 23 -6.90 16.67 4.19
CA VAL A 23 -7.65 15.66 4.96
C VAL A 23 -7.96 14.43 4.12
N LEU A 24 -8.40 14.60 2.86
CA LEU A 24 -8.71 13.48 1.97
C LEU A 24 -7.46 12.68 1.60
N ARG A 25 -6.33 13.34 1.34
CA ARG A 25 -5.05 12.67 1.08
C ARG A 25 -4.61 11.80 2.26
N HIS A 26 -4.72 12.32 3.48
CA HIS A 26 -4.41 11.55 4.69
C HIS A 26 -5.32 10.33 4.85
N ARG A 27 -6.63 10.50 4.62
CA ARG A 27 -7.59 9.39 4.68
C ARG A 27 -7.31 8.33 3.62
N LEU A 28 -6.98 8.74 2.40
CA LEU A 28 -6.64 7.82 1.32
C LEU A 28 -5.37 7.03 1.63
N ALA A 29 -4.32 7.70 2.12
CA ALA A 29 -3.07 7.06 2.51
C ALA A 29 -3.28 6.02 3.62
N ARG A 30 -4.10 6.36 4.64
CA ARG A 30 -4.48 5.41 5.70
C ARG A 30 -5.26 4.22 5.15
N ALA A 31 -6.30 4.44 4.35
CA ALA A 31 -7.11 3.36 3.79
C ALA A 31 -6.28 2.41 2.91
N GLN A 32 -5.38 2.96 2.08
CA GLN A 32 -4.46 2.16 1.28
C GLN A 32 -3.52 1.34 2.16
N ARG A 33 -3.04 1.92 3.26
CA ARG A 33 -2.18 1.21 4.19
C ARG A 33 -2.89 0.01 4.81
N ASP A 34 -4.09 0.23 5.34
CA ASP A 34 -4.88 -0.80 6.02
C ASP A 34 -5.22 -1.94 5.04
N GLN A 35 -5.55 -1.60 3.79
CA GLN A 35 -5.78 -2.58 2.74
C GLN A 35 -4.54 -3.44 2.46
N TRP A 36 -3.36 -2.83 2.37
CA TRP A 36 -2.12 -3.55 2.08
C TRP A 36 -1.65 -4.41 3.26
N GLN A 37 -1.79 -3.91 4.48
CA GLN A 37 -1.55 -4.66 5.72
C GLN A 37 -2.36 -5.97 5.71
N SER A 38 -3.68 -5.86 5.49
CA SER A 38 -4.57 -7.03 5.47
C SER A 38 -4.21 -8.04 4.36
N ARG A 39 -3.78 -7.57 3.19
CA ARG A 39 -3.35 -8.47 2.09
C ARG A 39 -2.07 -9.22 2.42
N VAL A 40 -1.12 -8.59 3.09
CA VAL A 40 0.13 -9.25 3.52
C VAL A 40 -0.18 -10.29 4.58
N GLU A 41 -1.00 -9.95 5.58
CA GLU A 41 -1.42 -10.87 6.64
C GLU A 41 -2.17 -12.10 6.08
N ASP A 42 -3.08 -11.92 5.13
CA ASP A 42 -3.77 -13.03 4.47
C ASP A 42 -2.80 -13.96 3.72
N LEU A 43 -1.81 -13.41 3.03
CA LEU A 43 -0.78 -14.20 2.34
C LEU A 43 0.11 -14.95 3.31
N GLU A 44 0.44 -14.34 4.45
CA GLU A 44 1.17 -15.01 5.53
C GLU A 44 0.38 -16.21 6.04
N VAL A 45 -0.91 -16.04 6.34
CA VAL A 45 -1.78 -17.14 6.78
C VAL A 45 -1.86 -18.24 5.73
N GLN A 46 -2.06 -17.89 4.45
CA GLN A 46 -2.10 -18.87 3.36
C GLN A 46 -0.77 -19.63 3.21
N PHE A 47 0.36 -18.94 3.38
CA PHE A 47 1.68 -19.59 3.39
C PHE A 47 1.80 -20.58 4.56
N HIS A 48 1.43 -20.18 5.79
CA HIS A 48 1.51 -21.06 6.95
C HIS A 48 0.55 -22.26 6.86
N LEU A 49 -0.64 -22.07 6.28
CA LEU A 49 -1.61 -23.15 6.08
C LEU A 49 -1.28 -24.07 4.90
N GLY A 50 -0.55 -23.57 3.89
CA GLY A 50 -0.32 -24.26 2.62
C GLY A 50 1.08 -24.84 2.44
N ALA A 51 2.09 -24.39 3.19
CA ALA A 51 3.49 -24.68 2.91
C ALA A 51 4.31 -25.15 4.12
N MET A 52 3.71 -25.91 5.06
CA MET A 52 4.43 -26.42 6.23
C MET A 52 5.62 -27.35 5.91
N GLU A 53 5.76 -27.90 4.69
CA GLU A 53 6.81 -28.90 4.43
C GLU A 53 7.80 -28.65 3.27
N ALA A 54 7.58 -27.75 2.30
CA ALA A 54 8.49 -27.69 1.14
C ALA A 54 8.45 -26.40 0.30
N ASN A 55 8.61 -25.20 0.88
CA ASN A 55 8.71 -24.00 0.05
C ASN A 55 9.67 -22.92 0.57
N ASP A 56 10.97 -23.26 0.65
CA ASP A 56 12.05 -22.32 0.96
C ASP A 56 12.02 -21.07 0.09
N ARG A 57 11.63 -21.21 -1.18
CA ARG A 57 11.50 -20.08 -2.11
C ARG A 57 10.36 -19.14 -1.72
N ALA A 58 9.19 -19.67 -1.34
CA ALA A 58 8.10 -18.82 -0.86
C ALA A 58 8.39 -18.22 0.52
N ALA A 59 9.16 -18.90 1.38
CA ALA A 59 9.62 -18.32 2.64
C ALA A 59 10.49 -17.07 2.40
N VAL A 60 11.43 -17.14 1.45
CA VAL A 60 12.26 -16.00 1.04
C VAL A 60 11.40 -14.88 0.45
N LEU A 61 10.47 -15.19 -0.45
CA LEU A 61 9.58 -14.19 -1.06
C LEU A 61 8.62 -13.55 -0.05
N LEU A 62 8.19 -14.29 0.96
CA LEU A 62 7.36 -13.76 2.04
C LEU A 62 8.15 -12.76 2.89
N GLU A 63 9.40 -13.07 3.21
CA GLU A 63 10.28 -12.17 3.95
C GLU A 63 10.60 -10.90 3.14
N GLU A 64 10.85 -11.05 1.84
CA GLU A 64 11.01 -9.90 0.94
C GLU A 64 9.75 -9.02 0.86
N LEU A 65 8.56 -9.63 0.82
CA LEU A 65 7.28 -8.93 0.85
C LEU A 65 7.11 -8.16 2.17
N ARG A 66 7.40 -8.79 3.32
CA ARG A 66 7.36 -8.14 4.65
C ARG A 66 8.29 -6.95 4.72
N LYS A 67 9.53 -7.09 4.25
CA LYS A 67 10.52 -6.02 4.24
C LYS A 67 10.07 -4.85 3.36
N LYS A 68 9.61 -5.12 2.14
CA LYS A 68 9.08 -4.08 1.23
C LYS A 68 7.86 -3.40 1.82
N TRP A 69 6.98 -4.16 2.47
CA TRP A 69 5.82 -3.60 3.15
C TRP A 69 6.22 -2.67 4.31
N ALA A 70 7.18 -3.08 5.14
CA ALA A 70 7.67 -2.24 6.24
C ALA A 70 8.30 -0.93 5.75
N GLU A 71 9.07 -0.97 4.66
CA GLU A 71 9.66 0.21 4.02
C GLU A 71 8.58 1.17 3.52
N VAL A 72 7.61 0.65 2.76
CA VAL A 72 6.50 1.45 2.21
C VAL A 72 5.62 1.99 3.33
N ARG A 73 5.39 1.23 4.40
CA ARG A 73 4.63 1.70 5.55
C ARG A 73 5.31 2.89 6.22
N GLY A 74 6.63 2.81 6.45
CA GLY A 74 7.40 3.92 7.00
C GLY A 74 7.33 5.16 6.10
N GLN A 75 7.45 4.97 4.78
CA GLN A 75 7.32 6.05 3.81
C GLN A 75 5.89 6.62 3.74
N LEU A 76 4.84 5.81 3.92
CA LEU A 76 3.46 6.30 4.00
C LEU A 76 3.17 7.06 5.30
N ASP A 77 3.91 6.79 6.37
CA ASP A 77 3.87 7.57 7.62
C ASP A 77 4.61 8.91 7.48
N GLU A 78 5.72 8.94 6.73
CA GLU A 78 6.52 10.15 6.50
C GLU A 78 6.01 11.03 5.34
N ALA A 79 5.48 10.43 4.27
CA ALA A 79 5.12 11.10 3.01
C ALA A 79 3.73 11.73 2.98
N THR A 80 2.97 11.69 4.09
CA THR A 80 1.71 12.43 4.23
C THR A 80 1.84 13.94 3.94
N SER A 81 3.07 14.45 3.86
CA SER A 81 3.39 15.85 3.50
C SER A 81 4.02 16.05 2.11
N THR A 82 4.45 15.01 1.38
CA THR A 82 5.26 15.20 0.15
C THR A 82 4.90 14.23 -0.98
N ALA A 83 4.35 14.78 -2.06
CA ALA A 83 4.24 14.25 -3.43
C ALA A 83 3.48 12.92 -3.64
N SER A 84 2.31 13.04 -4.29
CA SER A 84 1.46 11.94 -4.76
C SER A 84 2.11 10.92 -5.71
N GLY A 85 3.30 11.19 -6.25
CA GLY A 85 3.99 10.31 -7.21
C GLY A 85 4.72 9.12 -6.58
N VAL A 86 5.06 9.20 -5.29
CA VAL A 86 5.85 8.17 -4.59
C VAL A 86 4.99 6.92 -4.29
N GLY A 87 3.69 7.11 -4.07
CA GLY A 87 2.76 6.02 -3.74
C GLY A 87 2.53 5.01 -4.87
N ASP A 88 2.61 5.43 -6.14
CA ASP A 88 2.33 4.54 -7.28
C ASP A 88 3.49 3.57 -7.56
N THR A 89 4.74 4.06 -7.48
CA THR A 89 5.93 3.20 -7.60
C THR A 89 5.99 2.18 -6.45
N MET A 90 5.66 2.62 -5.24
CA MET A 90 5.60 1.73 -4.06
C MET A 90 4.51 0.68 -4.19
N ARG A 91 3.31 1.08 -4.64
CA ARG A 91 2.20 0.16 -4.89
C ARG A 91 2.57 -0.90 -5.93
N SER A 92 3.19 -0.49 -7.04
CA SER A 92 3.65 -1.41 -8.08
C SER A 92 4.68 -2.43 -7.56
N GLY A 93 5.62 -1.98 -6.73
CA GLY A 93 6.61 -2.83 -6.08
C GLY A 93 6.00 -3.89 -5.16
N LEU A 94 5.00 -3.51 -4.35
CA LEU A 94 4.24 -4.43 -3.51
C LEU A 94 3.38 -5.40 -4.32
N GLU A 95 2.71 -4.92 -5.37
CA GLU A 95 1.93 -5.78 -6.26
C GLU A 95 2.78 -6.84 -6.94
N SER A 96 3.99 -6.48 -7.37
CA SER A 96 4.92 -7.45 -7.94
C SER A 96 5.31 -8.52 -6.93
N ALA A 97 5.71 -8.11 -5.72
CA ALA A 97 6.11 -9.04 -4.66
C ALA A 97 4.98 -10.01 -4.27
N VAL A 98 3.74 -9.51 -4.17
CA VAL A 98 2.56 -10.36 -3.93
C VAL A 98 2.33 -11.36 -5.06
N ARG A 99 2.49 -10.94 -6.32
CA ARG A 99 2.33 -11.85 -7.48
C ARG A 99 3.40 -12.95 -7.46
N ASP A 100 4.64 -12.59 -7.17
CA ASP A 100 5.75 -13.54 -7.13
C ASP A 100 5.55 -14.58 -6.02
N LEU A 101 5.13 -14.15 -4.83
CA LEU A 101 4.79 -15.04 -3.73
C LEU A 101 3.64 -15.99 -4.08
N ARG A 102 2.54 -15.47 -4.65
CA ARG A 102 1.39 -16.31 -5.08
C ARG A 102 1.81 -17.34 -6.12
N LYS A 103 2.65 -16.97 -7.08
CA LYS A 103 3.17 -17.89 -8.09
C LYS A 103 4.01 -18.99 -7.44
N ALA A 104 4.91 -18.65 -6.52
CA ALA A 104 5.73 -19.64 -5.81
C ALA A 104 4.88 -20.59 -4.95
N LEU A 105 3.81 -20.09 -4.32
CA LEU A 105 2.85 -20.92 -3.60
C LEU A 105 2.13 -21.91 -4.52
N LEU A 106 1.61 -21.44 -5.66
CA LEU A 106 0.94 -22.27 -6.66
C LEU A 106 1.87 -23.33 -7.25
N ASP A 107 3.10 -22.95 -7.61
CA ASP A 107 4.11 -23.86 -8.15
C ASP A 107 4.46 -24.96 -7.13
N SER A 108 4.54 -24.64 -5.83
CA SER A 108 4.78 -25.65 -4.80
C SER A 108 3.59 -26.61 -4.63
N LYS A 109 2.37 -26.08 -4.66
CA LYS A 109 1.16 -26.90 -4.55
C LYS A 109 1.06 -27.89 -5.72
N ALA A 110 1.38 -27.44 -6.94
CA ALA A 110 1.38 -28.29 -8.13
C ALA A 110 2.40 -29.44 -8.03
N ARG A 111 3.59 -29.17 -7.45
CA ARG A 111 4.63 -30.19 -7.23
C ARG A 111 4.26 -31.22 -6.16
N ILE A 112 3.50 -30.83 -5.14
CA ILE A 112 3.04 -31.74 -4.08
C ILE A 112 1.90 -32.64 -4.58
N SER A 113 1.10 -32.16 -5.54
CA SER A 113 -0.02 -32.93 -6.13
C SER A 113 0.35 -33.82 -7.33
N ALA A 114 1.61 -33.80 -7.78
CA ALA A 114 2.12 -34.56 -8.91
C ALA A 114 2.92 -35.78 -8.44
#